data_AF-A0A0J1DCN1-F1
#
_entry.id   AF-A0A0J1DCN1-F1
#
_cell.length_a   1.000
_cell.length_b   1.000
_cell.length_c   1.000
_cell.angle_alpha   90.00
_cell.angle_beta   90.00
_cell.angle_gamma   90.00
#
_symmetry.space_group_name_H-M   'P 1'
#
loop_
_entity.id
_entity.type
_entity.pdbx_description
1 polymer ?
#
loop_
_entity_poly.entity_id
_entity_poly.type
_entity_poly.pdbx_seq_one_letter_code
_entity_poly.pdbx_strand_id
1 'polypeptide(L)'
;MKRSLALSLAVTLHVAAHAQMSPDSPLVQALRNGRASTALPESRGAQLVAQKIQQQTKSQGDVTVAFVRISRFSSQPRCGRVGYALFQASSNTYWPQFGGQMNVCDDGTPPLRSCKGSTALVAAESQCSDGTFPVDTPEIKAAIAKAVEGGSMTGVQFKAQFAPRPKNGGVTK
;
A
#
# COMPACT_ATOMS: atom_id res chain seq x y z
N MET A 1 19.03 30.07 -56.79
CA MET A 1 19.07 28.63 -56.45
C MET A 1 19.15 28.47 -54.94
N LYS A 2 18.37 27.52 -54.39
CA LYS A 2 18.42 26.91 -53.04
C LYS A 2 18.02 27.76 -51.83
N ARG A 3 16.71 27.73 -51.51
CA ARG A 3 16.17 28.01 -50.17
C ARG A 3 16.19 26.71 -49.37
N SER A 4 16.97 26.64 -48.31
CA SER A 4 17.01 25.50 -47.39
C SER A 4 15.84 25.60 -46.40
N LEU A 5 14.90 24.64 -46.46
CA LEU A 5 13.91 24.39 -45.40
C LEU A 5 14.61 23.64 -44.27
N ALA A 6 14.72 24.26 -43.10
CA ALA A 6 15.04 23.55 -41.86
C ALA A 6 13.74 22.94 -41.31
N LEU A 7 13.65 21.61 -41.34
CA LEU A 7 12.56 20.84 -40.79
C LEU A 7 12.80 20.66 -39.28
N SER A 8 12.09 21.43 -38.46
CA SER A 8 12.12 21.28 -36.99
C SER A 8 11.39 20.00 -36.58
N LEU A 9 12.14 18.97 -36.19
CA LEU A 9 11.61 17.76 -35.58
C LEU A 9 11.12 18.10 -34.15
N ALA A 10 9.81 18.19 -33.95
CA ALA A 10 9.22 18.31 -32.62
C ALA A 10 9.26 16.93 -31.93
N VAL A 11 10.16 16.76 -30.95
CA VAL A 11 10.21 15.58 -30.08
C VAL A 11 9.04 15.66 -29.10
N THR A 12 8.03 14.81 -29.29
CA THR A 12 6.92 14.63 -28.33
C THR A 12 7.39 13.74 -27.17
N LEU A 13 7.84 14.37 -26.08
CA LEU A 13 8.09 13.70 -24.81
C LEU A 13 6.77 13.12 -24.28
N HIS A 14 6.62 11.79 -24.37
CA HIS A 14 5.53 11.06 -23.74
C HIS A 14 5.81 11.01 -22.23
N VAL A 15 5.15 11.88 -21.46
CA VAL A 15 5.15 11.79 -20.00
C VAL A 15 4.18 10.67 -19.61
N ALA A 16 4.71 9.47 -19.35
CA ALA A 16 3.94 8.43 -18.69
C ALA A 16 3.70 8.87 -17.24
N ALA A 17 2.45 9.18 -16.89
CA ALA A 17 2.06 9.44 -15.53
C ALA A 17 2.04 8.11 -14.76
N HIS A 18 3.11 7.86 -14.00
CA HIS A 18 3.20 6.69 -13.12
C HIS A 18 2.33 6.93 -11.89
N ALA A 19 1.52 5.95 -11.51
CA ALA A 19 0.80 5.96 -10.24
C ALA A 19 1.78 5.75 -9.08
N GLN A 20 2.55 6.79 -8.76
CA GLN A 20 3.53 6.81 -7.68
C GLN A 20 2.94 7.51 -6.46
N MET A 21 2.96 6.83 -5.33
CA MET A 21 2.64 7.45 -4.05
C MET A 21 3.83 8.28 -3.56
N SER A 22 3.55 9.32 -2.77
CA SER A 22 4.62 10.01 -2.04
C SER A 22 5.39 9.00 -1.17
N PRO A 23 6.73 9.07 -1.12
CA PRO A 23 7.55 8.29 -0.18
C PRO A 23 7.17 8.51 1.29
N ASP A 24 6.49 9.62 1.60
CA ASP A 24 6.02 9.96 2.94
C ASP A 24 4.56 9.53 3.19
N SER A 25 3.92 8.88 2.21
CA SER A 25 2.57 8.36 2.39
C SER A 25 2.51 7.34 3.53
N PRO A 26 1.39 7.26 4.28
CA PRO A 26 1.23 6.30 5.37
C PRO A 26 1.45 4.83 4.95
N LEU A 27 1.18 4.49 3.69
CA LEU A 27 1.42 3.16 3.14
C LEU A 27 2.92 2.83 3.06
N VAL A 28 3.71 3.75 2.52
CA VAL A 28 5.17 3.60 2.45
C VAL A 28 5.78 3.60 3.86
N GLN A 29 5.29 4.49 4.73
CA GLN A 29 5.73 4.52 6.13
C GLN A 29 5.41 3.22 6.87
N ALA A 30 4.23 2.63 6.64
CA ALA A 30 3.91 1.32 7.21
C ALA A 30 4.78 0.20 6.62
N LEU A 31 5.09 0.23 5.32
CA LEU A 31 6.01 -0.74 4.72
C LEU A 31 7.42 -0.66 5.33
N ARG A 32 7.91 0.53 5.66
CA ARG A 32 9.23 0.73 6.28
C ARG A 32 9.21 0.38 7.77
N ASN A 33 8.30 1.01 8.51
CA ASN A 33 8.30 1.00 9.98
C ASN A 33 7.45 -0.13 10.58
N GLY A 34 6.70 -0.85 9.76
CA GLY A 34 5.77 -1.91 10.15
C GLY A 34 4.35 -1.41 10.39
N ARG A 35 4.19 -0.13 10.74
CA ARG A 35 2.90 0.52 11.00
C ARG A 35 2.93 2.01 10.70
N ALA A 36 1.78 2.57 10.39
CA ALA A 36 1.53 4.00 10.32
C ALA A 36 0.04 4.27 10.59
N SER A 37 -0.32 5.53 10.81
CA SER A 37 -1.71 5.96 10.94
C SER A 37 -1.85 7.38 10.41
N THR A 38 -3.02 7.70 9.87
CA THR A 38 -3.39 9.08 9.53
C THR A 38 -4.81 9.37 10.01
N ALA A 39 -5.13 10.66 10.16
CA ALA A 39 -6.50 11.09 10.36
C ALA A 39 -7.40 10.61 9.20
N LEU A 40 -8.68 10.45 9.51
CA LEU A 40 -9.70 10.27 8.48
C LEU A 40 -9.73 11.47 7.53
N PRO A 41 -10.01 11.29 6.22
CA PRO A 41 -10.21 12.41 5.31
C PRO A 41 -11.32 13.34 5.80
N GLU A 42 -11.20 14.64 5.54
CA GLU A 42 -12.18 15.66 5.99
C GLU A 42 -13.53 15.63 5.24
N SER A 43 -13.77 14.59 4.45
CA SER A 43 -15.05 14.42 3.75
C SER A 43 -16.21 14.19 4.73
N ARG A 44 -17.39 14.72 4.39
CA ARG A 44 -18.62 14.49 5.16
C ARG A 44 -18.90 13.00 5.40
N GLY A 45 -18.64 12.16 4.41
CA GLY A 45 -18.83 10.70 4.51
C GLY A 45 -17.94 10.07 5.60
N ALA A 46 -16.65 10.41 5.60
CA ALA A 46 -15.72 9.91 6.61
C ALA A 46 -16.08 10.38 8.02
N GLN A 47 -16.50 11.64 8.18
CA GLN A 47 -16.93 12.17 9.47
C GLN A 47 -18.19 11.49 10.01
N LEU A 48 -19.17 11.18 9.14
CA LEU A 48 -20.35 10.41 9.53
C LEU A 48 -20.01 8.99 9.97
N VAL A 49 -19.05 8.33 9.30
CA VAL A 49 -18.55 7.01 9.72
C VAL A 49 -17.87 7.10 11.09
N ALA A 50 -17.02 8.10 11.30
CA ALA A 50 -16.36 8.33 12.58
C ALA A 50 -17.36 8.51 13.72
N GLN A 51 -18.38 9.36 13.52
CA GLN A 51 -19.43 9.61 14.51
C GLN A 51 -20.21 8.33 14.85
N LYS A 52 -20.60 7.54 13.84
CA LYS A 52 -21.29 6.26 14.08
C LYS A 52 -20.43 5.29 14.86
N ILE A 53 -19.14 5.20 14.54
CA ILE A 53 -18.18 4.38 15.28
C ILE A 53 -18.06 4.84 16.74
N GLN A 54 -17.92 6.15 16.97
CA GLN A 54 -17.80 6.73 18.31
C GLN A 54 -19.06 6.48 19.16
N GLN A 55 -20.25 6.57 18.56
CA GLN A 55 -21.52 6.22 19.20
C GLN A 55 -21.59 4.74 19.56
N GLN A 56 -21.25 3.85 18.62
CA GLN A 56 -21.27 2.40 18.84
C GLN A 56 -20.30 1.95 19.93
N THR A 57 -19.11 2.54 19.97
CA THR A 57 -18.05 2.21 20.94
C THR A 57 -18.20 2.95 22.26
N LYS A 58 -19.13 3.91 22.36
CA LYS A 58 -19.27 4.83 23.49
C LYS A 58 -17.95 5.54 23.84
N SER A 59 -17.12 5.80 22.83
CA SER A 59 -15.80 6.42 22.99
C SER A 59 -15.67 7.60 22.04
N GLN A 60 -15.24 8.74 22.58
CA GLN A 60 -15.01 9.98 21.83
C GLN A 60 -13.60 10.07 21.22
N GLY A 61 -12.78 9.02 21.37
CA GLY A 61 -11.42 9.03 20.82
C GLY A 61 -11.43 9.04 19.28
N ASP A 62 -10.32 9.49 18.72
CA ASP A 62 -10.17 9.65 17.27
C ASP A 62 -10.27 8.31 16.54
N VAL A 63 -11.03 8.33 15.44
CA VAL A 63 -11.04 7.26 14.45
C VAL A 63 -10.04 7.61 13.37
N THR A 64 -9.07 6.73 13.16
CA THR A 64 -7.96 6.92 12.23
C THR A 64 -7.99 5.88 11.12
N VAL A 65 -7.32 6.15 10.00
CA VAL A 65 -6.92 5.10 9.06
C VAL A 65 -5.57 4.58 9.53
N ALA A 66 -5.53 3.31 9.91
CA ALA A 66 -4.32 2.66 10.40
C ALA A 66 -3.81 1.66 9.36
N PHE A 67 -2.50 1.62 9.20
CA PHE A 67 -1.77 0.89 8.16
C PHE A 67 -0.77 -0.07 8.80
N VAL A 68 -0.65 -1.29 8.29
CA VAL A 68 0.26 -2.33 8.78
C VAL A 68 0.92 -3.07 7.64
N ARG A 69 2.22 -3.32 7.78
CA ARG A 69 2.92 -4.23 6.88
C ARG A 69 2.49 -5.66 7.18
N ILE A 70 1.95 -6.32 6.17
CA ILE A 70 1.56 -7.73 6.21
C ILE A 70 2.77 -8.61 5.88
N SER A 71 3.51 -8.26 4.83
CA SER A 71 4.69 -8.99 4.38
C SER A 71 5.64 -8.09 3.59
N ARG A 72 6.90 -8.51 3.49
CA ARG A 72 7.82 -8.06 2.43
C ARG A 72 7.93 -9.15 1.37
N PHE A 73 8.21 -8.75 0.14
CA PHE A 73 8.46 -9.68 -0.96
C PHE A 73 9.93 -10.07 -0.96
N SER A 74 10.19 -11.36 -1.03
CA SER A 74 11.53 -11.94 -1.10
C SER A 74 12.22 -11.62 -2.43
N SER A 75 11.47 -11.65 -3.54
CA SER A 75 11.99 -11.32 -4.87
C SER A 75 12.24 -9.81 -5.06
N GLN A 76 11.57 -8.97 -4.27
CA GLN A 76 11.68 -7.52 -4.31
C GLN A 76 11.72 -6.97 -2.88
N PRO A 77 12.86 -7.04 -2.17
CA PRO A 77 12.95 -6.78 -0.73
C PRO A 77 12.55 -5.36 -0.29
N ARG A 78 12.57 -4.41 -1.22
CA ARG A 78 12.11 -3.02 -1.00
C ARG A 78 10.60 -2.88 -1.14
N CYS A 79 9.90 -3.94 -1.49
CA CYS A 79 8.47 -3.95 -1.73
C CYS A 79 7.78 -4.94 -0.80
N GLY A 80 6.47 -4.77 -0.65
CA GLY A 80 5.68 -5.64 0.20
C GLY A 80 4.20 -5.32 0.12
N ARG A 81 3.46 -5.98 1.00
CA ARG A 81 2.01 -5.81 1.12
C ARG A 81 1.67 -5.10 2.42
N VAL A 82 0.85 -4.07 2.31
CA VAL A 82 0.39 -3.24 3.42
C VAL A 82 -1.13 -3.32 3.47
N GLY A 83 -1.67 -3.67 4.64
CA GLY A 83 -3.09 -3.58 4.93
C GLY A 83 -3.44 -2.25 5.57
N TYR A 84 -4.66 -1.79 5.40
CA TYR A 84 -5.18 -0.62 6.09
C TYR A 84 -6.65 -0.80 6.45
N ALA A 85 -7.11 -0.18 7.52
CA ALA A 85 -8.53 -0.03 7.84
C ALA A 85 -8.75 1.05 8.88
N LEU A 86 -10.00 1.24 9.30
CA LEU A 86 -10.32 2.12 10.41
C LEU A 86 -9.92 1.50 11.75
N PHE A 87 -9.36 2.33 12.62
CA PHE A 87 -8.95 1.96 13.96
C PHE A 87 -9.22 3.11 14.95
N GLN A 88 -9.72 2.75 16.12
CA GLN A 88 -9.93 3.67 17.23
C GLN A 88 -9.14 3.16 18.43
N ALA A 89 -8.07 3.88 18.79
CA ALA A 89 -7.15 3.45 19.82
C ALA A 89 -7.81 3.42 21.22
N SER A 90 -8.67 4.39 21.52
CA SER A 90 -9.33 4.54 22.83
C SER A 90 -10.22 3.35 23.20
N SER A 91 -10.87 2.73 22.21
CA SER A 91 -11.68 1.52 22.39
C SER A 91 -10.95 0.25 21.96
N ASN A 92 -9.72 0.38 21.46
CA ASN A 92 -8.94 -0.69 20.82
C ASN A 92 -9.77 -1.49 19.80
N THR A 93 -10.54 -0.78 18.97
CA THR A 93 -11.47 -1.36 18.00
C THR A 93 -10.98 -1.12 16.59
N TYR A 94 -11.17 -2.14 15.74
CA TYR A 94 -10.70 -2.20 14.36
C TYR A 94 -11.84 -2.66 13.46
N TRP A 95 -12.01 -2.02 12.31
CA TRP A 95 -13.10 -2.30 11.38
C TRP A 95 -12.54 -2.70 9.99
N PRO A 96 -12.26 -4.00 9.78
CA PRO A 96 -11.64 -4.50 8.55
C PRO A 96 -12.47 -4.26 7.29
N GLN A 97 -13.80 -4.13 7.43
CA GLN A 97 -14.72 -3.89 6.33
C GLN A 97 -14.55 -2.51 5.70
N PHE A 98 -13.95 -1.56 6.41
CA PHE A 98 -13.58 -0.25 5.88
C PHE A 98 -12.11 -0.20 5.44
N GLY A 99 -11.53 -1.38 5.22
CA GLY A 99 -10.13 -1.56 4.93
C GLY A 99 -9.87 -2.20 3.57
N GLY A 100 -8.59 -2.32 3.27
CA GLY A 100 -8.08 -2.96 2.07
C GLY A 100 -6.63 -3.36 2.24
N GLN A 101 -6.03 -3.82 1.14
CA GLN A 101 -4.62 -4.17 1.10
C GLN A 101 -4.04 -3.71 -0.23
N MET A 102 -2.78 -3.27 -0.21
CA MET A 102 -2.06 -2.82 -1.38
C MET A 102 -0.62 -3.31 -1.37
N ASN A 103 -0.09 -3.57 -2.57
CA ASN A 103 1.33 -3.83 -2.76
C ASN A 103 2.03 -2.50 -3.07
N VAL A 104 3.12 -2.21 -2.39
CA VAL A 104 3.85 -0.94 -2.51
C VAL A 104 5.34 -1.17 -2.26
N CYS A 105 6.18 -0.33 -2.87
CA CYS A 105 7.62 -0.29 -2.65
C CYS A 105 8.02 0.89 -1.76
N ASP A 106 9.24 0.82 -1.21
CA ASP A 106 9.76 1.82 -0.28
C ASP A 106 9.87 3.22 -0.93
N ASP A 107 9.83 3.35 -2.26
CA ASP A 107 9.80 4.62 -2.99
C ASP A 107 8.38 5.08 -3.40
N GLY A 108 7.34 4.33 -3.01
CA GLY A 108 5.95 4.62 -3.35
C GLY A 108 5.49 4.09 -4.70
N THR A 109 6.37 3.42 -5.46
CA THR A 109 5.99 2.75 -6.71
C THR A 109 5.29 1.41 -6.44
N PRO A 110 4.50 0.87 -7.39
CA PRO A 110 4.07 -0.52 -7.33
C PRO A 110 5.26 -1.48 -7.55
N PRO A 111 5.22 -2.71 -7.01
CA PRO A 111 6.23 -3.71 -7.33
C PRO A 111 6.29 -4.00 -8.83
N LEU A 112 7.49 -4.31 -9.30
CA LEU A 112 7.73 -4.72 -10.67
C LEU A 112 7.03 -6.06 -10.97
N ARG A 113 6.71 -6.25 -12.24
CA ARG A 113 5.97 -7.38 -12.80
C ARG A 113 6.85 -8.17 -13.76
N SER A 114 6.36 -9.31 -14.24
CA SER A 114 7.08 -10.19 -15.17
C SER A 114 6.35 -10.32 -16.50
N CYS A 115 7.11 -10.28 -17.60
CA CYS A 115 6.63 -10.71 -18.91
C CYS A 115 6.53 -12.23 -18.99
N LYS A 116 5.62 -12.74 -19.83
CA LYS A 116 5.44 -14.18 -20.02
C LYS A 116 6.74 -14.83 -20.49
N GLY A 117 7.16 -15.90 -19.81
CA GLY A 117 8.39 -16.64 -20.14
C GLY A 117 9.70 -15.92 -19.79
N SER A 118 9.66 -14.79 -19.09
CA SER A 118 10.85 -14.06 -18.64
C SER A 118 10.94 -14.05 -17.11
N THR A 119 12.17 -14.11 -16.60
CA THR A 119 12.48 -13.87 -15.18
C THR A 119 12.83 -12.41 -14.89
N ALA A 120 12.97 -11.58 -15.93
CA ALA A 120 13.25 -10.16 -15.77
C ALA A 120 12.01 -9.43 -15.26
N LEU A 121 12.24 -8.56 -14.28
CA LEU A 121 11.22 -7.70 -13.70
C LEU A 121 11.18 -6.35 -14.43
N VAL A 122 9.97 -5.91 -14.77
CA VAL A 122 9.71 -4.68 -15.51
C VAL A 122 8.57 -3.92 -14.85
N ALA A 123 8.47 -2.62 -15.14
CA ALA A 123 7.38 -1.81 -14.62
C ALA A 123 6.03 -2.25 -15.23
N ALA A 124 4.92 -1.99 -14.53
CA ALA A 124 3.61 -2.51 -14.91
C ALA A 124 3.12 -1.98 -16.28
N GLU A 125 3.57 -0.79 -16.66
CA GLU A 125 3.28 -0.08 -17.91
C GLU A 125 4.25 -0.40 -19.05
N SER A 126 5.27 -1.22 -18.80
CA SER A 126 6.17 -1.69 -19.88
C SER A 126 5.41 -2.58 -20.87
N GLN A 127 5.88 -2.66 -22.11
CA GLN A 127 5.38 -3.63 -23.09
C GLN A 127 6.34 -4.81 -23.21
N CYS A 128 5.81 -6.02 -23.13
CA CYS A 128 6.58 -7.24 -23.34
C CYS A 128 6.93 -7.42 -24.82
N SER A 129 7.97 -8.22 -25.12
CA SER A 129 8.40 -8.47 -26.50
C SER A 129 7.34 -9.15 -27.37
N ASP A 130 6.37 -9.82 -26.75
CA ASP A 130 5.21 -10.42 -27.40
C ASP A 130 4.02 -9.45 -27.55
N GLY A 131 4.23 -8.18 -27.22
CA GLY A 131 3.22 -7.12 -27.29
C GLY A 131 2.25 -7.07 -26.10
N THR A 132 2.35 -8.01 -25.15
CA THR A 132 1.46 -8.07 -23.98
C THR A 132 1.91 -7.15 -22.84
N PHE A 133 1.05 -6.97 -21.84
CA PHE A 133 1.41 -6.27 -20.60
C PHE A 133 2.00 -7.24 -19.55
N PRO A 134 2.99 -6.79 -18.76
CA PRO A 134 3.53 -7.53 -17.65
C PRO A 134 2.46 -7.93 -16.64
N VAL A 135 2.57 -9.15 -16.13
CA VAL A 135 1.66 -9.70 -15.12
C VAL A 135 2.35 -9.78 -13.76
N ASP A 136 1.54 -9.78 -12.70
CA ASP A 136 2.05 -9.99 -11.35
C ASP A 136 2.90 -11.27 -11.26
N THR A 137 4.00 -11.18 -10.52
CA THR A 137 4.87 -12.34 -10.25
C THR A 137 4.11 -13.39 -9.45
N PRO A 138 4.55 -14.66 -9.42
CA PRO A 138 3.91 -15.70 -8.61
C PRO A 138 3.81 -15.32 -7.12
N GLU A 139 4.83 -14.66 -6.56
CA GLU A 139 4.83 -14.17 -5.18
C GLU A 139 3.75 -13.10 -4.95
N ILE A 140 3.63 -12.14 -5.86
CA ILE A 140 2.62 -11.07 -5.77
C ILE A 140 1.21 -11.68 -5.94
N LYS A 141 1.03 -12.60 -6.88
CA LYS A 141 -0.24 -13.33 -7.08
C LYS A 141 -0.63 -14.12 -5.84
N ALA A 142 0.31 -14.84 -5.22
CA ALA A 142 0.06 -15.58 -3.99
C ALA A 142 -0.32 -14.64 -2.83
N ALA A 143 0.33 -13.47 -2.72
CA ALA A 143 -0.02 -12.47 -1.72
C ALA A 143 -1.43 -11.88 -1.93
N ILE A 144 -1.84 -11.68 -3.18
CA ILE A 144 -3.20 -11.24 -3.53
C ILE A 144 -4.21 -12.35 -3.22
N ALA A 145 -3.96 -13.58 -3.66
CA ALA A 145 -4.84 -14.72 -3.42
C ALA A 145 -5.08 -14.93 -1.92
N LYS A 146 -4.02 -14.91 -1.11
CA LYS A 146 -4.11 -14.99 0.35
C LYS A 146 -4.97 -13.88 0.96
N ALA A 147 -4.95 -12.68 0.39
CA ALA A 147 -5.78 -11.57 0.84
C ALA A 147 -7.26 -11.74 0.46
N VAL A 148 -7.54 -12.38 -0.67
CA VAL A 148 -8.91 -12.70 -1.09
C VAL A 148 -9.48 -13.84 -0.25
N GLU A 149 -8.72 -14.93 -0.11
CA GLU A 149 -9.12 -16.13 0.65
C GLU A 149 -9.26 -15.85 2.15
N GLY A 150 -8.31 -15.10 2.73
CA GLY A 150 -8.31 -14.77 4.15
C GLY A 150 -9.18 -13.56 4.53
N GLY A 151 -9.71 -12.82 3.55
CA GLY A 151 -10.26 -11.49 3.75
C GLY A 151 -9.21 -10.47 4.23
N SER A 152 -9.69 -9.27 4.62
CA SER A 152 -8.86 -8.31 5.35
C SER A 152 -8.28 -8.95 6.63
N MET A 153 -7.14 -8.44 7.12
CA MET A 153 -6.59 -8.89 8.41
C MET A 153 -7.68 -8.94 9.48
N THR A 154 -7.73 -10.01 10.26
CA THR A 154 -8.65 -10.09 11.40
C THR A 154 -8.31 -9.03 12.45
N GLY A 155 -9.29 -8.63 13.26
CA GLY A 155 -9.03 -7.69 14.35
C GLY A 155 -7.95 -8.17 15.33
N VAL A 156 -7.84 -9.48 15.57
CA VAL A 156 -6.78 -10.04 16.42
C VAL A 156 -5.40 -9.88 15.78
N GLN A 157 -5.26 -10.24 14.51
CA GLN A 157 -4.00 -10.07 13.77
C GLN A 157 -3.58 -8.60 13.68
N PHE A 158 -4.54 -7.72 13.45
CA PHE A 158 -4.29 -6.28 13.37
C PHE A 158 -3.84 -5.72 14.72
N LYS A 159 -4.56 -6.04 15.80
CA LYS A 159 -4.21 -5.60 17.16
C LYS A 159 -2.84 -6.12 17.58
N ALA A 160 -2.47 -7.35 17.22
CA ALA A 160 -1.13 -7.87 17.52
C ALA A 160 -0.01 -7.02 16.90
N GLN A 161 -0.24 -6.44 15.71
CA GLN A 161 0.72 -5.53 15.06
C GLN A 161 0.76 -4.14 15.70
N PHE A 162 -0.34 -3.72 16.35
CA PHE A 162 -0.43 -2.43 17.05
C PHE A 162 -0.15 -2.48 18.55
N ALA A 163 -0.15 -3.67 19.15
CA ALA A 163 0.19 -3.87 20.54
C ALA A 163 1.56 -3.23 20.83
N PRO A 164 1.71 -2.53 21.98
CA PRO A 164 3.02 -2.06 22.41
C PRO A 164 4.00 -3.24 22.37
N ARG A 165 5.12 -3.10 21.66
CA ARG A 165 6.18 -4.11 21.73
C ARG A 165 6.61 -4.20 23.20
N PRO A 166 6.80 -5.42 23.75
CA PRO A 166 7.41 -5.56 25.05
C PRO A 166 8.73 -4.80 25.03
N LYS A 167 8.96 -3.92 26.00
CA LYS A 167 10.28 -3.31 26.19
C LYS A 167 11.21 -4.45 26.60
N ASN A 168 12.00 -4.97 25.67
CA ASN A 168 13.09 -5.89 26.03
C ASN A 168 14.02 -5.14 26.99
N GLY A 169 14.09 -5.57 28.25
CA GLY A 169 15.01 -4.97 29.23
C GLY A 169 14.69 -5.13 30.71
N GLY A 170 13.61 -5.80 31.11
CA GLY A 170 13.38 -6.13 32.52
C GLY A 170 13.87 -7.53 32.89
N VAL A 171 15.19 -7.76 32.92
CA VAL A 171 15.74 -8.89 33.68
C VAL A 171 15.71 -8.49 35.15
N THR A 172 14.65 -8.82 35.86
CA THR A 172 14.71 -8.90 37.32
C THR A 172 15.26 -10.28 37.67
N LYS A 173 16.49 -10.28 38.17
CA LYS A 173 16.99 -11.34 39.05
C LYS A 173 16.20 -11.33 40.35
#